data_AF-A0A531MK11-F1
#
_entry.id   AF-A0A531MK11-F1
#
_cell.length_a   1.000
_cell.length_b   1.000
_cell.length_c   1.000
_cell.angle_alpha   90.00
_cell.angle_beta   90.00
_cell.angle_gamma   90.00
#
_symmetry.space_group_name_H-M   'P 1'
#
loop_
_entity.id
_entity.type
_entity.pdbx_description
1 polymer ?
#
loop_
_entity_poly.entity_id
_entity_poly.type
_entity_poly.pdbx_seq_one_letter_code
_entity_poly.pdbx_strand_id
1 'polypeptide(L)'
;LWPDHCIQGSLGSDFHSGLAWTKAELVIRKGFRPAIDSYSAFFENDHATPTGLAGYLRERGIDTLTLVGLATDFCVAFSALDAVKLGFRTTVRLDACRGIDLNGSLETMLARMRDAGVTLEDHTLD
;
A
#
# COMPACT_ATOMS: atom_id res chain seq x y z
N LEU A 1 -5.60 6.65 -15.84
CA LEU A 1 -6.24 7.85 -15.25
C LEU A 1 -7.49 7.40 -14.51
N TRP A 2 -7.78 8.01 -13.37
CA TRP A 2 -8.89 7.64 -12.48
C TRP A 2 -9.97 8.72 -12.48
N PRO A 3 -11.23 8.40 -12.16
CA PRO A 3 -12.20 9.39 -11.73
C PRO A 3 -11.69 10.16 -10.50
N ASP A 4 -12.27 11.33 -10.23
CA ASP A 4 -12.00 12.06 -8.99
C ASP A 4 -12.29 11.19 -7.76
N HIS A 5 -11.32 11.07 -6.87
CA HIS A 5 -11.42 10.25 -5.66
C HIS A 5 -10.49 10.80 -4.57
N CYS A 6 -10.85 10.55 -3.30
CA CYS A 6 -10.06 10.93 -2.13
C CYS A 6 -9.62 12.41 -2.09
N ILE A 7 -10.43 13.32 -2.65
CA ILE A 7 -10.13 14.76 -2.66
C ILE A 7 -9.97 15.26 -1.22
N GLN A 8 -8.90 16.00 -0.98
CA GLN A 8 -8.56 16.51 0.36
C GLN A 8 -9.73 17.27 1.00
N GLY A 9 -10.15 16.82 2.19
CA GLY A 9 -11.21 17.44 2.97
C GLY A 9 -12.63 17.10 2.50
N SER A 10 -12.78 16.28 1.46
CA SER A 10 -14.07 15.71 1.06
C SER A 10 -14.40 14.47 1.90
N LEU A 11 -15.68 14.13 1.99
CA LEU A 11 -16.13 12.86 2.61
C LEU A 11 -15.47 11.63 1.99
N GLY A 12 -15.17 11.67 0.68
CA GLY A 12 -14.49 10.58 -0.01
C GLY A 12 -13.02 10.39 0.39
N SER A 13 -12.43 11.31 1.16
CA SER A 13 -11.08 11.19 1.71
C SER A 13 -11.01 10.66 3.14
N ASP A 14 -12.17 10.47 3.79
CA ASP A 14 -12.24 9.92 5.13
C ASP A 14 -12.02 8.40 5.13
N PHE A 15 -11.58 7.87 6.27
CA PHE A 15 -11.62 6.43 6.48
C PHE A 15 -13.06 5.93 6.50
N HIS A 16 -13.29 4.72 6.00
CA HIS A 16 -14.58 4.05 6.12
C HIS A 16 -15.00 3.98 7.61
N SER A 17 -16.28 4.29 7.91
CA SER A 17 -16.77 4.40 9.30
C SER A 17 -16.64 3.11 10.12
N GLY A 18 -16.60 1.95 9.46
CA GLY A 18 -16.35 0.65 10.09
C GLY A 18 -14.87 0.37 10.43
N LEU A 19 -13.92 1.23 10.01
CA LEU A 19 -12.51 1.05 10.32
C LEU A 19 -12.21 1.53 11.74
N ALA A 20 -11.86 0.60 12.63
CA ALA A 20 -11.40 0.91 13.98
C ALA A 20 -9.92 1.34 13.98
N TRP A 21 -9.64 2.57 13.52
CA TRP A 21 -8.27 3.08 13.35
C TRP A 21 -7.65 3.73 14.61
N THR A 22 -8.35 3.75 15.74
CA THR A 22 -7.91 4.45 16.97
C THR A 22 -6.65 3.87 17.61
N LYS A 23 -6.23 2.66 17.22
CA LYS A 23 -4.94 2.07 17.60
C LYS A 23 -3.79 2.45 16.66
N ALA A 24 -4.06 3.13 15.55
CA ALA A 24 -3.04 3.54 14.60
C ALA A 24 -2.14 4.61 15.23
N GLU A 25 -0.85 4.40 15.15
CA GLU A 25 0.16 5.33 15.69
C GLU A 25 0.61 6.36 14.64
N LEU A 26 0.28 6.14 13.37
CA LEU A 26 0.57 7.06 12.27
C LEU A 26 -0.52 6.99 11.20
N VAL A 27 -0.92 8.15 10.71
CA VAL A 27 -1.65 8.30 9.45
C VAL A 27 -0.75 9.07 8.49
N ILE A 28 -0.28 8.38 7.44
CA ILE A 28 0.50 9.01 6.37
C ILE A 28 -0.41 9.27 5.17
N ARG A 29 -0.45 10.52 4.70
CA ARG A 29 -1.15 10.92 3.48
C ARG A 29 -0.19 10.88 2.29
N LYS A 30 -0.67 10.45 1.13
CA LYS A 30 0.10 10.33 -0.12
C LYS A 30 -0.72 10.88 -1.30
N GLY A 31 -0.06 11.18 -2.43
CA GLY A 31 -0.74 11.68 -3.63
C GLY A 31 -1.30 13.10 -3.49
N PHE A 32 -0.69 13.92 -2.62
CA PHE A 32 -1.15 15.28 -2.35
C PHE A 32 -0.52 16.34 -3.26
N ARG A 33 0.44 15.96 -4.12
CA ARG A 33 1.06 16.86 -5.09
C ARG A 33 0.26 16.83 -6.40
N PRO A 34 -0.20 17.98 -6.92
CA PRO A 34 -1.02 17.99 -8.13
C PRO A 34 -0.36 17.38 -9.37
N ALA A 35 0.98 17.41 -9.45
CA ALA A 35 1.75 16.95 -10.60
C ALA A 35 2.21 15.48 -10.51
N ILE A 36 2.09 14.84 -9.35
CA ILE A 36 2.69 13.52 -9.08
C ILE A 36 1.71 12.69 -8.25
N ASP A 37 1.31 11.54 -8.79
CA ASP A 37 0.51 10.54 -8.07
C ASP A 37 1.42 9.69 -7.16
N SER A 38 0.84 8.93 -6.23
CA SER A 38 1.59 8.08 -5.30
C SER A 38 0.77 6.85 -4.93
N TYR A 39 1.00 5.73 -5.61
CA TYR A 39 0.40 4.45 -5.21
C TYR A 39 1.08 3.89 -3.98
N SER A 40 2.42 3.82 -4.01
CA SER A 40 3.23 3.37 -2.89
C SER A 40 3.13 4.34 -1.72
N ALA A 41 3.15 3.80 -0.51
CA ALA A 41 3.27 4.57 0.72
C ALA A 41 4.73 4.94 1.03
N PHE A 42 5.72 4.49 0.24
CA PHE A 42 7.15 4.75 0.44
C PHE A 42 7.73 5.81 -0.49
N PHE A 43 7.35 5.76 -1.77
CA PHE A 43 7.78 6.69 -2.80
C PHE A 43 6.57 7.18 -3.62
N GLU A 44 6.65 8.40 -4.14
CA GLU A 44 5.71 8.87 -5.15
C GLU A 44 5.98 8.16 -6.50
N ASN A 45 5.06 8.29 -7.47
CA ASN A 45 5.14 7.58 -8.76
C ASN A 45 6.27 8.08 -9.69
N ASP A 46 7.02 9.10 -9.27
CA ASP A 46 8.30 9.48 -9.89
C ASP A 46 9.46 8.52 -9.52
N HIS A 47 9.21 7.58 -8.60
CA HIS A 47 10.16 6.60 -8.08
C HIS A 47 11.40 7.21 -7.39
N ALA A 48 11.31 8.48 -6.99
CA ALA A 48 12.42 9.23 -6.40
C ALA A 48 12.01 10.00 -5.14
N THR A 49 10.83 10.62 -5.12
CA THR A 49 10.36 11.44 -4.01
C THR A 49 9.91 10.55 -2.84
N PRO A 50 10.59 10.57 -1.68
CA PRO A 50 10.20 9.75 -0.54
C PRO A 50 9.02 10.36 0.22
N THR A 51 8.16 9.51 0.77
CA THR A 51 7.05 9.93 1.65
C THR A 51 7.49 10.15 3.10
N GLY A 52 8.67 9.62 3.47
CA GLY A 52 9.19 9.58 4.84
C GLY A 52 8.87 8.30 5.62
N LEU A 53 7.98 7.42 5.10
CA LEU A 53 7.56 6.21 5.83
C LEU A 53 8.73 5.26 6.14
N ALA A 54 9.68 5.10 5.22
CA ALA A 54 10.85 4.24 5.43
C ALA A 54 11.71 4.70 6.61
N GLY A 55 11.93 6.01 6.75
CA GLY A 55 12.68 6.59 7.87
C GLY A 55 11.94 6.37 9.18
N TYR A 56 10.65 6.72 9.21
CA TYR A 56 9.79 6.51 10.38
C TYR A 56 9.82 5.07 10.91
N LEU A 57 9.70 4.08 10.03
CA LEU A 57 9.69 2.67 10.44
C LEU A 57 11.06 2.23 10.99
N ARG A 58 12.15 2.59 10.31
CA ARG A 58 13.52 2.20 10.71
C ARG A 58 13.95 2.83 12.02
N GLU A 59 13.64 4.10 12.24
CA GLU A 59 13.96 4.79 13.50
C GLU A 59 13.25 4.15 14.70
N ARG A 60 12.15 3.43 14.46
CA ARG A 60 11.40 2.67 15.46
C ARG A 60 11.79 1.20 15.56
N GLY A 61 12.82 0.77 14.82
CA GLY A 61 13.28 -0.62 14.81
C GLY A 61 12.30 -1.60 14.16
N ILE A 62 11.36 -1.11 13.34
CA ILE A 62 10.41 -1.95 12.61
C ILE A 62 11.07 -2.42 11.31
N ASP A 63 11.19 -3.73 11.13
CA ASP A 63 11.83 -4.36 9.97
C ASP A 63 10.91 -5.35 9.21
N THR A 64 9.74 -5.65 9.77
CA THR A 64 8.77 -6.62 9.26
C THR A 64 7.42 -5.94 9.09
N LEU A 65 6.86 -6.04 7.89
CA LEU A 65 5.64 -5.35 7.49
C LEU A 65 4.60 -6.35 7.01
N THR A 66 3.38 -6.20 7.53
CA THR A 66 2.20 -6.88 7.01
C THR A 66 1.30 -5.84 6.37
N LEU A 67 1.03 -5.97 5.07
CA LEU A 67 0.18 -5.07 4.31
C LEU A 67 -1.21 -5.66 4.10
N VAL A 68 -2.22 -4.82 4.28
CA VAL A 68 -3.65 -5.08 4.09
C VAL A 68 -4.30 -3.89 3.39
N GLY A 69 -5.54 -4.06 2.92
CA GLY A 69 -6.37 -2.96 2.45
C GLY A 69 -6.54 -2.90 0.93
N LEU A 70 -6.57 -1.68 0.38
CA LEU A 70 -7.05 -1.41 -0.97
C LEU A 70 -6.10 -0.51 -1.77
N ALA A 71 -5.93 -0.70 -3.07
CA ALA A 71 -6.28 -1.89 -3.84
C ALA A 71 -5.11 -2.88 -3.87
N THR A 72 -5.39 -4.19 -3.84
CA THR A 72 -4.36 -5.26 -3.89
C THR A 72 -3.35 -5.02 -5.01
N ASP A 73 -3.85 -4.65 -6.18
CA ASP A 73 -3.13 -4.51 -7.45
C ASP A 73 -2.61 -3.09 -7.73
N PHE A 74 -2.76 -2.16 -6.77
CA PHE A 74 -2.20 -0.81 -6.84
C PHE A 74 -1.51 -0.46 -5.53
N CYS A 75 -2.16 0.30 -4.65
CA CYS A 75 -1.54 0.83 -3.43
C CYS A 75 -0.87 -0.25 -2.57
N VAL A 76 -1.50 -1.43 -2.42
CA VAL A 76 -0.92 -2.53 -1.64
C VAL A 76 0.32 -3.09 -2.35
N ALA A 77 0.19 -3.50 -3.63
CA ALA A 77 1.32 -4.10 -4.34
C ALA A 77 2.50 -3.15 -4.55
N PHE A 78 2.26 -1.89 -4.92
CA PHE A 78 3.35 -0.91 -5.06
C PHE A 78 4.05 -0.67 -3.72
N SER A 79 3.30 -0.59 -2.62
CA SER A 79 3.90 -0.46 -1.28
C SER A 79 4.69 -1.70 -0.87
N ALA A 80 4.20 -2.90 -1.18
CA ALA A 80 4.88 -4.15 -0.87
C ALA A 80 6.19 -4.31 -1.67
N LEU A 81 6.15 -3.98 -2.97
CA LEU A 81 7.34 -4.01 -3.82
C LEU A 81 8.41 -3.02 -3.35
N ASP A 82 8.04 -1.80 -2.98
CA ASP A 82 9.00 -0.83 -2.46
C ASP A 82 9.51 -1.20 -1.06
N ALA A 83 8.66 -1.79 -0.21
CA ALA A 83 9.08 -2.31 1.08
C ALA A 83 10.20 -3.36 0.93
N VAL A 84 10.03 -4.34 0.03
CA VAL A 84 11.06 -5.35 -0.21
C VAL A 84 12.34 -4.73 -0.79
N LYS A 85 12.24 -3.80 -1.75
CA LYS A 85 13.41 -3.08 -2.28
C LYS A 85 14.17 -2.33 -1.18
N LEU A 86 13.46 -1.83 -0.17
CA LEU A 86 14.04 -1.16 1.00
C LEU A 86 14.55 -2.14 2.08
N GLY A 87 14.43 -3.45 1.87
CA GLY A 87 14.94 -4.49 2.77
C GLY A 87 14.00 -4.86 3.91
N PHE A 88 12.73 -4.48 3.86
CA PHE A 88 11.74 -4.93 4.85
C PHE A 88 11.25 -6.35 4.53
N ARG A 89 11.12 -7.19 5.55
CA ARG A 89 10.43 -8.49 5.42
C ARG A 89 8.95 -8.21 5.23
N THR A 90 8.39 -8.58 4.10
CA THR A 90 7.09 -8.07 3.66
C THR A 90 6.12 -9.19 3.38
N THR A 91 4.99 -9.18 4.09
CA THR A 91 3.85 -10.06 3.86
C THR A 91 2.66 -9.23 3.39
N VAL A 92 1.92 -9.72 2.39
CA VAL A 92 0.60 -9.20 2.02
C VAL A 92 -0.44 -10.25 2.41
N ARG A 93 -1.40 -9.83 3.23
CA ARG A 93 -2.52 -10.65 3.72
C ARG A 93 -3.70 -10.51 2.78
N LEU A 94 -3.79 -11.43 1.81
CA LEU A 94 -4.75 -11.38 0.70
C LEU A 94 -6.20 -11.49 1.18
N ASP A 95 -6.44 -12.23 2.26
CA ASP A 95 -7.73 -12.34 2.94
C ASP A 95 -8.25 -11.00 3.50
N ALA A 96 -7.35 -10.04 3.70
CA ALA A 96 -7.65 -8.68 4.14
C ALA A 96 -7.38 -7.63 3.04
N CYS A 97 -7.36 -8.04 1.76
CA CYS A 97 -7.18 -7.15 0.62
C CYS A 97 -8.31 -7.31 -0.41
N ARG A 98 -8.51 -6.28 -1.24
CA ARG A 98 -9.38 -6.36 -2.43
C ARG A 98 -8.76 -5.63 -3.60
N GLY A 99 -8.74 -6.27 -4.78
CA GLY A 99 -8.23 -5.69 -6.02
C GLY A 99 -9.30 -4.92 -6.79
N ILE A 100 -8.86 -4.04 -7.69
CA ILE A 100 -9.71 -3.40 -8.71
C ILE A 100 -9.81 -4.29 -9.95
N ASP A 101 -8.68 -4.89 -10.35
CA ASP A 101 -8.54 -5.78 -11.51
C ASP A 101 -8.88 -5.13 -12.87
N LEU A 102 -8.24 -4.00 -13.16
CA LEU A 102 -8.29 -3.38 -14.48
C LEU A 102 -7.43 -4.17 -15.46
N ASN A 103 -8.09 -4.83 -16.42
CA ASN A 103 -7.42 -5.52 -17.53
C ASN A 103 -6.39 -6.57 -17.08
N GLY A 104 -6.65 -7.29 -15.98
CA GLY A 104 -5.75 -8.32 -15.44
C GLY A 104 -4.62 -7.75 -14.58
N SER A 105 -4.74 -6.52 -14.09
CA SER A 105 -3.76 -5.90 -13.19
C SER A 105 -3.55 -6.74 -11.92
N LEU A 106 -4.57 -7.44 -11.43
CA LEU A 106 -4.46 -8.25 -10.22
C LEU A 106 -3.50 -9.41 -10.39
N GLU A 107 -3.70 -10.25 -11.41
CA GLU A 107 -2.83 -11.38 -11.69
C GLU A 107 -1.38 -10.91 -11.92
N THR A 108 -1.23 -9.85 -12.71
CA THR A 108 0.07 -9.23 -13.03
C THR A 108 0.81 -8.81 -11.75
N MET A 109 0.13 -8.11 -10.84
CA MET A 109 0.77 -7.57 -9.65
C MET A 109 1.00 -8.64 -8.58
N LEU A 110 0.14 -9.67 -8.48
CA LEU A 110 0.40 -10.83 -7.63
C LEU A 110 1.66 -11.58 -8.07
N ALA A 111 1.85 -11.80 -9.39
CA ALA A 111 3.07 -12.40 -9.92
C ALA A 111 4.30 -11.57 -9.58
N ARG A 112 4.28 -10.25 -9.85
CA ARG A 112 5.40 -9.36 -9.54
C ARG A 112 5.76 -9.32 -8.05
N MET A 113 4.76 -9.35 -7.17
CA MET A 113 5.01 -9.42 -5.72
C MET A 113 5.70 -10.73 -5.33
N ARG A 114 5.23 -11.88 -5.83
CA ARG A 114 5.89 -13.18 -5.58
C ARG A 114 7.32 -13.18 -6.09
N ASP A 115 7.55 -12.73 -7.31
CA ASP A 115 8.87 -12.69 -7.94
C ASP A 115 9.84 -11.77 -7.18
N ALA A 116 9.34 -10.70 -6.59
CA ALA A 116 10.12 -9.78 -5.76
C ALA A 116 10.43 -10.34 -4.37
N GLY A 117 9.81 -11.45 -3.94
CA GLY A 117 9.99 -12.04 -2.61
C GLY A 117 9.01 -11.57 -1.54
N VAL A 118 7.87 -10.99 -1.93
CA VAL A 118 6.76 -10.72 -1.00
C VAL A 118 6.07 -12.03 -0.65
N THR A 119 5.88 -12.31 0.64
CA THR A 119 5.06 -13.44 1.11
C THR A 119 3.59 -13.10 0.91
N LEU A 120 2.87 -13.91 0.13
CA LEU A 120 1.42 -13.76 -0.06
C LEU A 120 0.69 -14.83 0.75
N GLU A 121 -0.15 -14.42 1.69
CA GLU A 121 -0.89 -15.30 2.60
C GLU A 121 -2.40 -15.15 2.42
N ASP A 122 -3.13 -16.25 2.52
CA ASP A 122 -4.60 -16.31 2.55
C ASP A 122 -5.00 -17.36 3.60
N HIS A 123 -5.92 -17.03 4.52
CA HIS A 123 -6.37 -17.94 5.58
C HIS A 123 -7.44 -18.93 5.13
N THR A 124 -7.75 -19.05 3.84
CA THR A 124 -8.74 -20.02 3.35
C THR A 124 -8.27 -21.49 3.30
N LEU A 125 -7.15 -21.83 3.97
CA LEU A 125 -6.69 -23.21 4.14
C LEU A 125 -6.24 -23.48 5.57
N ASP A 126 -7.19 -23.54 6.51
CA ASP A 126 -7.09 -24.27 7.79
C ASP A 126 -8.41 -25.01 8.05
#